data_AF-A0A7S2NGD6-F1
#
_entry.id   AF-A0A7S2NGD6-F1
#
_cell.length_a   1.000
_cell.length_b   1.000
_cell.length_c   1.000
_cell.angle_alpha   90.00
_cell.angle_beta   90.00
_cell.angle_gamma   90.00
#
_symmetry.space_group_name_H-M   'P 1'
#
loop_
_entity.id
_entity.type
_entity.pdbx_description
1 polymer ?
#
loop_
_entity_poly.entity_id
_entity_poly.type
_entity_poly.pdbx_seq_one_letter_code
_entity_poly.pdbx_strand_id
1 'polypeptide(L)'
;MEASLRDGRAQKELWGQYAKRAEELLITMPLEKTLRVLKALVLAKHRGADIYTHLGAELAKEVRNASSTRLCQVLHWLARAGLRDQTLMTLMGNETLLRLSDDFVVDMHIEVLNVHAKLEVRNPRLVSAVLRDLTPLCAELSRDQVCAVAPVTVMNVLSDQARIAYLSRCAELGMGLPARMTRPAVLRQFRLLEDCLRLDYHPTSLPNVVQLWLANLKAEADAQDVIEPVPLTQTEEDIFRVLREELDVAVAPVLQDGILTLHLVMGKAVLEVLDSHADYYVTPAMGGQRLLRAETKLRQRLLWRRGWRVLSVDSDEWTKLTDDMYKKDLLEAVLHGGGGSRRAPQHPGAGYDQPH
;
A
#
# COMPACT_ATOMS: atom_id res chain seq x y z
N MET A 1 21.48 11.16 6.52
CA MET A 1 20.40 10.42 5.84
C MET A 1 20.94 9.18 5.12
N GLU A 2 21.58 9.29 3.94
CA GLU A 2 22.02 8.10 3.18
C GLU A 2 23.04 7.23 3.92
N ALA A 3 24.02 7.84 4.60
CA ALA A 3 24.95 7.11 5.48
C ALA A 3 24.20 6.36 6.59
N SER A 4 23.28 7.05 7.28
CA SER A 4 22.45 6.48 8.34
C SER A 4 21.57 5.32 7.88
N LEU A 5 21.06 5.36 6.63
CA LEU A 5 20.34 4.24 6.02
C LEU A 5 21.23 3.03 5.79
N ARG A 6 22.44 3.25 5.25
CA ARG A 6 23.42 2.17 5.03
C ARG A 6 23.83 1.53 6.35
N ASP A 7 23.97 2.32 7.40
CA ASP A 7 24.37 1.87 8.73
C ASP A 7 23.19 1.30 9.55
N GLY A 8 21.99 1.18 8.97
CA GLY A 8 20.79 0.66 9.64
C GLY A 8 20.27 1.51 10.79
N ARG A 9 20.71 2.78 10.91
CA ARG A 9 20.32 3.68 12.00
C ARG A 9 18.96 4.32 11.71
N ALA A 10 17.89 3.67 12.17
CA ALA A 10 16.51 4.11 11.99
C ALA A 10 15.89 4.81 13.23
N GLN A 11 16.72 5.33 14.14
CA GLN A 11 16.26 5.96 15.38
C GLN A 11 15.33 7.16 15.12
N LYS A 12 14.13 7.15 15.71
CA LYS A 12 13.06 8.13 15.45
C LYS A 12 13.51 9.58 15.63
N GLU A 13 14.27 9.87 16.69
CA GLU A 13 14.77 11.22 17.00
C GLU A 13 15.75 11.75 15.96
N LEU A 14 16.72 10.93 15.54
CA LEU A 14 17.70 11.29 14.51
C LEU A 14 17.01 11.61 13.18
N TRP A 15 16.04 10.79 12.78
CA TRP A 15 15.26 11.02 11.56
C TRP A 15 14.36 12.25 11.66
N GLY A 16 13.83 12.56 12.85
CA GLY A 16 13.13 13.82 13.11
C GLY A 16 14.02 15.05 12.92
N GLN A 17 15.26 15.02 13.41
CA GLN A 17 16.23 16.10 13.19
C GLN A 17 16.57 16.26 11.69
N TYR A 18 16.77 15.15 10.99
CA TYR A 18 17.02 15.16 9.55
C TYR A 18 15.83 15.70 8.76
N ALA A 19 14.60 15.32 9.12
CA ALA A 19 13.39 15.83 8.47
C ALA A 19 13.26 17.34 8.65
N LYS A 20 13.43 17.85 9.87
CA LYS A 20 13.40 19.30 10.16
C LYS A 20 14.47 20.05 9.38
N ARG A 21 15.70 19.53 9.33
CA ARG A 21 16.77 20.16 8.57
C ARG A 21 16.51 20.15 7.06
N ALA A 22 15.91 19.08 6.55
CA ALA A 22 15.52 19.00 5.15
C ALA A 22 14.43 20.01 4.80
N GLU A 23 13.44 20.19 5.68
CA GLU A 23 12.38 21.19 5.53
C GLU A 23 12.92 22.61 5.42
N GLU A 24 13.84 23.00 6.31
CA GLU A 24 14.51 24.31 6.30
C GLU A 24 15.24 24.61 4.98
N LEU A 25 15.82 23.57 4.37
CA LEU A 25 16.65 23.70 3.17
C LEU A 25 15.86 23.46 1.87
N LEU A 26 14.64 22.96 1.98
CA LEU A 26 13.87 22.37 0.88
C LEU A 26 13.70 23.33 -0.30
N ILE A 27 13.39 24.60 0.00
CA ILE A 27 13.15 25.68 -0.98
C ILE A 27 14.37 25.92 -1.89
N THR A 28 15.57 25.60 -1.40
CA THR A 28 16.83 25.80 -2.14
C THR A 28 17.38 24.49 -2.73
N MET A 29 16.72 23.36 -2.49
CA MET A 29 17.21 22.08 -2.98
C MET A 29 16.84 21.87 -4.45
N PRO A 30 17.82 21.49 -5.31
CA PRO A 30 17.50 21.05 -6.66
C PRO A 30 16.72 19.74 -6.61
N LEU A 31 15.93 19.49 -7.67
CA LEU A 31 15.07 18.31 -7.84
C LEU A 31 15.74 16.99 -7.42
N GLU A 32 16.99 16.76 -7.82
CA GLU A 32 17.70 15.52 -7.50
C GLU A 32 17.91 15.33 -6.00
N LYS A 33 18.27 16.40 -5.28
CA LYS A 33 18.46 16.34 -3.82
C LYS A 33 17.11 16.14 -3.13
N THR A 34 16.07 16.85 -3.56
CA THR A 34 14.70 16.69 -3.06
C THR A 34 14.20 15.26 -3.21
N LEU A 35 14.44 14.65 -4.38
CA LEU A 35 14.08 13.26 -4.64
C LEU A 35 14.87 12.26 -3.77
N ARG A 36 16.17 12.49 -3.54
CA ARG A 36 16.99 11.67 -2.64
C ARG A 36 16.52 11.77 -1.19
N VAL A 37 16.13 12.96 -0.73
CA VAL A 37 15.53 13.16 0.59
C VAL A 37 14.23 12.39 0.72
N LEU A 38 13.31 12.53 -0.25
CA LEU A 38 12.05 11.77 -0.28
C LEU A 38 12.31 10.27 -0.19
N LYS A 39 13.18 9.75 -1.06
CA LYS A 39 13.59 8.34 -1.06
C LYS A 39 14.13 7.92 0.31
N ALA A 40 15.00 8.72 0.92
CA ALA A 40 15.60 8.38 2.20
C ALA A 40 14.57 8.28 3.32
N LEU A 41 13.63 9.23 3.40
CA LEU A 41 12.56 9.24 4.39
C LEU A 41 11.61 8.05 4.22
N VAL A 42 11.23 7.73 2.98
CA VAL A 42 10.39 6.57 2.65
C VAL A 42 11.07 5.26 3.05
N LEU A 43 12.36 5.10 2.76
CA LEU A 43 13.11 3.90 3.11
C LEU A 43 13.34 3.76 4.62
N ALA A 44 13.47 4.89 5.33
CA ALA A 44 13.53 4.92 6.79
C ALA A 44 12.17 4.69 7.47
N LYS A 45 11.07 4.59 6.70
CA LYS A 45 9.69 4.58 7.20
C LYS A 45 9.39 5.76 8.14
N HIS A 46 10.04 6.91 7.92
CA HIS A 46 9.85 8.07 8.78
C HIS A 46 8.53 8.77 8.43
N ARG A 47 7.71 9.07 9.45
CA ARG A 47 6.46 9.82 9.30
C ARG A 47 6.50 11.09 10.16
N GLY A 48 6.98 12.18 9.57
CA GLY A 48 6.95 13.51 10.18
C GLY A 48 5.66 14.25 9.85
N ALA A 49 5.30 15.25 10.66
CA ALA A 49 4.22 16.17 10.31
C ALA A 49 4.60 16.90 9.01
N ASP A 50 3.73 16.82 8.01
CA ASP A 50 3.72 17.59 6.76
C ASP A 50 4.95 17.54 5.83
N ILE A 51 6.06 16.90 6.21
CA ILE A 51 7.30 16.84 5.40
C ILE A 51 7.08 16.29 4.00
N TYR A 52 6.24 15.25 3.84
CA TYR A 52 5.93 14.69 2.52
C TYR A 52 5.08 15.63 1.68
N THR A 53 4.20 16.41 2.30
CA THR A 53 3.42 17.45 1.62
C THR A 53 4.32 18.56 1.13
N HIS A 54 5.26 19.04 1.96
CA HIS A 54 6.25 20.04 1.57
C HIS A 54 7.16 19.53 0.44
N LEU A 55 7.63 18.28 0.55
CA LEU A 55 8.39 17.62 -0.53
C LEU A 55 7.58 17.56 -1.82
N GLY A 56 6.30 17.18 -1.76
CA GLY A 56 5.41 17.15 -2.92
C GLY A 56 5.27 18.51 -3.59
N ALA A 57 5.12 19.58 -2.81
CA ALA A 57 5.02 20.94 -3.31
C ALA A 57 6.29 21.41 -4.04
N GLU A 58 7.47 21.14 -3.49
CA GLU A 58 8.73 21.50 -4.16
C GLU A 58 8.99 20.65 -5.40
N LEU A 59 8.66 19.36 -5.36
CA LEU A 59 8.73 18.50 -6.54
C LEU A 59 7.81 18.99 -7.67
N ALA A 60 6.64 19.54 -7.35
CA ALA A 60 5.70 20.09 -8.33
C ALA A 60 6.27 21.29 -9.09
N LYS A 61 7.11 22.11 -8.46
CA LYS A 61 7.74 23.28 -9.11
C LYS A 61 8.76 22.86 -10.16
N GLU A 62 9.52 21.81 -9.86
CA GLU A 62 10.64 21.36 -10.68
C GLU A 62 10.26 20.34 -11.77
N VAL A 63 9.04 19.78 -11.73
CA VAL A 63 8.64 18.68 -12.62
C VAL A 63 8.63 19.03 -14.11
N ARG A 64 8.43 20.31 -14.43
CA ARG A 64 8.47 20.83 -15.81
C ARG A 64 9.87 20.75 -16.42
N ASN A 65 10.90 20.82 -15.59
CA ASN A 65 12.30 20.75 -16.02
C ASN A 65 12.87 19.32 -15.95
N ALA A 66 12.08 18.36 -15.48
CA ALA A 66 12.49 16.97 -15.31
C ALA A 66 12.37 16.17 -16.62
N SER A 67 13.32 15.27 -16.89
CA SER A 67 13.16 14.26 -17.95
C SER A 67 12.02 13.29 -17.64
N SER A 68 11.49 12.60 -18.66
CA SER A 68 10.43 11.59 -18.51
C SER A 68 10.78 10.50 -17.50
N THR A 69 12.03 10.02 -17.50
CA THR A 69 12.52 9.07 -16.50
C THR A 69 12.48 9.65 -15.09
N ARG A 70 12.89 10.91 -14.93
CA ARG A 70 12.91 11.57 -13.61
C ARG A 70 11.48 11.83 -13.11
N LEU A 71 10.56 12.21 -13.98
CA LEU A 71 9.14 12.33 -13.69
C LEU A 71 8.56 11.01 -13.16
N CYS A 72 8.85 9.89 -13.83
CA CYS A 72 8.41 8.57 -13.38
C CYS A 72 9.01 8.20 -12.01
N GLN A 73 10.28 8.54 -11.75
CA GLN A 73 10.88 8.33 -10.43
C GLN A 73 10.20 9.18 -9.36
N VAL A 74 9.82 10.42 -9.66
CA VAL A 74 9.08 11.27 -8.72
C VAL A 74 7.73 10.62 -8.41
N LEU A 75 6.94 10.26 -9.43
CA LEU A 75 5.67 9.57 -9.27
C LEU A 75 5.80 8.29 -8.43
N HIS A 76 6.81 7.47 -8.70
CA HIS A 76 7.12 6.25 -7.96
C HIS A 76 7.32 6.51 -6.47
N TRP A 77 8.19 7.47 -6.12
CA TRP A 77 8.51 7.73 -4.71
C TRP A 77 7.35 8.42 -3.99
N LEU A 78 6.54 9.24 -4.67
CA LEU A 78 5.30 9.78 -4.13
C LEU A 78 4.28 8.66 -3.81
N ALA A 79 4.13 7.68 -4.70
CA ALA A 79 3.27 6.52 -4.46
C ALA A 79 3.77 5.69 -3.26
N ARG A 80 5.08 5.47 -3.15
CA ARG A 80 5.66 4.75 -1.99
C ARG A 80 5.50 5.51 -0.68
N ALA A 81 5.64 6.83 -0.70
CA ALA A 81 5.34 7.70 0.43
C ALA A 81 3.85 7.72 0.79
N GLY A 82 2.99 7.23 -0.10
CA GLY A 82 1.54 7.31 0.05
C GLY A 82 1.02 8.74 -0.01
N LEU A 83 1.72 9.66 -0.70
CA LEU A 83 1.30 11.04 -0.80
C LEU A 83 0.12 11.15 -1.76
N ARG A 84 -1.09 11.18 -1.18
CA ARG A 84 -2.35 11.25 -1.90
C ARG A 84 -2.83 12.69 -1.98
N ASP A 85 -2.38 13.39 -3.01
CA ASP A 85 -2.78 14.77 -3.32
C ASP A 85 -3.32 14.85 -4.75
N GLN A 86 -4.62 15.16 -4.88
CA GLN A 86 -5.30 15.26 -6.17
C GLN A 86 -4.73 16.37 -7.05
N THR A 87 -4.36 17.52 -6.48
CA THR A 87 -3.83 18.67 -7.22
C THR A 87 -2.45 18.35 -7.75
N LEU A 88 -1.58 17.81 -6.90
CA LEU A 88 -0.24 17.38 -7.27
C LEU A 88 -0.27 16.34 -8.40
N MET A 89 -1.09 15.30 -8.24
CA MET A 89 -1.21 14.23 -9.23
C MET A 89 -1.86 14.69 -10.54
N THR A 90 -2.74 15.68 -10.49
CA THR A 90 -3.30 16.29 -11.71
C THR A 90 -2.23 17.07 -12.46
N LEU A 91 -1.43 17.88 -11.76
CA LEU A 91 -0.32 18.64 -12.35
C LEU A 91 0.73 17.71 -12.97
N MET A 92 1.22 16.73 -12.19
CA MET A 92 2.19 15.76 -12.68
C MET A 92 1.61 14.89 -13.79
N GLY A 93 0.33 14.55 -13.72
CA GLY A 93 -0.34 13.76 -14.75
C GLY A 93 -0.48 14.52 -16.06
N ASN A 94 -0.73 15.82 -16.03
CA ASN A 94 -0.76 16.65 -17.23
C ASN A 94 0.64 16.77 -17.85
N GLU A 95 1.68 16.93 -17.03
CA GLU A 95 3.06 16.97 -17.52
C GLU A 95 3.49 15.62 -18.13
N THR A 96 3.06 14.51 -17.53
CA THR A 96 3.26 13.17 -18.06
C THR A 96 2.58 13.01 -19.41
N LEU A 97 1.33 13.46 -19.52
CA LEU A 97 0.52 13.36 -20.74
C LEU A 97 1.17 14.08 -21.93
N LEU A 98 1.83 15.23 -21.68
CA LEU A 98 2.54 15.98 -22.72
C LEU A 98 3.74 15.24 -23.30
N ARG A 99 4.31 14.27 -22.56
CA ARG A 99 5.56 13.58 -22.92
C ARG A 99 5.36 12.13 -23.37
N LEU A 100 4.13 11.62 -23.29
CA LEU A 100 3.82 10.22 -23.62
C LEU A 100 4.26 9.84 -25.03
N SER A 101 4.06 10.73 -25.99
CA SER A 101 4.32 10.44 -27.41
C SER A 101 5.81 10.45 -27.78
N ASP A 102 6.65 11.10 -26.97
CA ASP A 102 8.02 11.43 -27.38
C ASP A 102 9.05 10.44 -26.81
N ASP A 103 9.00 10.19 -25.49
CA ASP A 103 10.10 9.53 -24.77
C ASP A 103 9.66 8.38 -23.85
N PHE A 104 8.38 8.01 -23.85
CA PHE A 104 7.88 6.98 -22.93
C PHE A 104 8.10 5.56 -23.45
N VAL A 105 8.82 4.77 -22.65
CA VAL A 105 8.92 3.31 -22.85
C VAL A 105 7.84 2.57 -22.07
N VAL A 106 7.63 1.29 -22.39
CA VAL A 106 6.60 0.43 -21.76
C VAL A 106 6.69 0.43 -20.23
N ASP A 107 7.89 0.37 -19.66
CA ASP A 107 8.09 0.36 -18.20
C ASP A 107 7.56 1.63 -17.54
N MET A 108 7.67 2.77 -18.22
CA MET A 108 7.14 4.04 -17.72
C MET A 108 5.61 4.07 -17.75
N HIS A 109 4.98 3.48 -18.77
CA HIS A 109 3.53 3.33 -18.83
C HIS A 109 3.01 2.49 -17.65
N ILE A 110 3.67 1.34 -17.40
CA ILE A 110 3.34 0.46 -16.27
C ILE A 110 3.47 1.21 -14.94
N GLU A 111 4.57 1.94 -14.75
CA GLU A 111 4.79 2.71 -13.52
C GLU A 111 3.73 3.78 -13.30
N VAL A 112 3.35 4.53 -14.34
CA VAL A 112 2.28 5.53 -14.26
C VAL A 112 0.96 4.89 -13.83
N LEU A 113 0.57 3.77 -14.44
CA LEU A 113 -0.67 3.07 -14.05
C LEU A 113 -0.60 2.57 -12.61
N ASN A 114 0.54 2.01 -12.19
CA ASN A 114 0.78 1.54 -10.82
C ASN A 114 0.65 2.67 -9.80
N VAL A 115 1.24 3.84 -10.07
CA VAL A 115 1.16 5.01 -9.19
C VAL A 115 -0.29 5.45 -9.01
N HIS A 116 -1.04 5.58 -10.10
CA HIS A 116 -2.45 5.98 -10.05
C HIS A 116 -3.34 4.94 -9.35
N ALA A 117 -3.03 3.64 -9.50
CA ALA A 117 -3.69 2.57 -8.77
C ALA A 117 -3.42 2.63 -7.27
N LYS A 118 -2.15 2.79 -6.89
CA LYS A 118 -1.67 2.78 -5.50
C LYS A 118 -2.12 3.98 -4.69
N LEU A 119 -2.22 5.16 -5.32
CA LEU A 119 -2.65 6.39 -4.66
C LEU A 119 -4.17 6.59 -4.68
N GLU A 120 -4.92 5.79 -5.45
CA GLU A 120 -6.36 5.98 -5.68
C GLU A 120 -6.71 7.42 -6.06
N VAL A 121 -5.88 7.99 -6.93
CA VAL A 121 -6.03 9.33 -7.50
C VAL A 121 -5.89 9.17 -9.00
N ARG A 122 -6.95 9.47 -9.75
CA ARG A 122 -6.98 9.27 -11.20
C ARG A 122 -6.82 10.61 -11.92
N ASN A 123 -5.96 10.64 -12.93
CA ASN A 123 -6.06 11.59 -14.03
C ASN A 123 -6.67 10.83 -15.22
N PRO A 124 -7.99 10.95 -15.47
CA PRO A 124 -8.68 10.11 -16.44
C PRO A 124 -8.13 10.24 -17.87
N ARG A 125 -7.69 11.44 -18.25
CA ARG A 125 -7.11 11.70 -19.58
C ARG A 125 -5.78 10.98 -19.74
N LEU A 126 -4.89 11.10 -18.75
CA LEU A 126 -3.61 10.40 -18.75
C LEU A 126 -3.80 8.88 -18.76
N VAL A 127 -4.61 8.35 -17.84
CA VAL A 127 -4.84 6.90 -17.75
C VAL A 127 -5.41 6.35 -19.06
N SER A 128 -6.35 7.06 -19.69
CA SER A 128 -6.92 6.63 -20.98
C SER A 128 -5.89 6.65 -22.11
N ALA A 129 -5.01 7.65 -22.16
CA ALA A 129 -3.93 7.72 -23.15
C ALA A 129 -2.93 6.57 -22.95
N VAL A 130 -2.46 6.37 -21.71
CA VAL A 130 -1.53 5.29 -21.36
C VAL A 130 -2.13 3.92 -21.69
N LEU A 131 -3.42 3.69 -21.40
CA LEU A 131 -4.08 2.42 -21.72
C LEU A 131 -4.23 2.21 -23.23
N ARG A 132 -4.53 3.26 -24.00
CA ARG A 132 -4.61 3.17 -25.46
C ARG A 132 -3.26 2.76 -26.06
N ASP A 133 -2.17 3.27 -25.50
CA ASP A 133 -0.82 3.01 -26.02
C ASP A 133 -0.27 1.66 -25.51
N LEU A 134 -0.58 1.27 -24.27
CA LEU A 134 -0.11 0.02 -23.64
C LEU A 134 -0.91 -1.23 -24.08
N THR A 135 -2.23 -1.12 -24.29
CA THR A 135 -3.09 -2.30 -24.56
C THR A 135 -2.65 -3.11 -25.78
N PRO A 136 -2.29 -2.49 -26.93
CA PRO A 136 -1.78 -3.23 -28.08
C PRO A 136 -0.46 -3.97 -27.80
N LEU A 137 0.35 -3.41 -26.89
CA LEU A 137 1.66 -3.95 -26.53
C LEU A 137 1.58 -5.07 -25.48
N CYS A 138 0.40 -5.37 -24.93
CA CYS A 138 0.24 -6.40 -23.90
C CYS A 138 0.76 -7.77 -24.35
N ALA A 139 0.59 -8.13 -25.63
CA ALA A 139 1.07 -9.40 -26.18
C ALA A 139 2.61 -9.50 -26.24
N GLU A 140 3.31 -8.37 -26.21
CA GLU A 140 4.77 -8.28 -26.36
C GLU A 140 5.49 -8.13 -25.02
N LEU A 141 4.76 -7.94 -23.91
CA LEU A 141 5.37 -7.71 -22.60
C LEU A 141 6.31 -8.86 -22.22
N SER A 142 7.46 -8.50 -21.67
CA SER A 142 8.41 -9.43 -21.10
C SER A 142 7.91 -9.98 -19.75
N ARG A 143 8.54 -11.05 -19.24
CA ARG A 143 8.23 -11.57 -17.88
C ARG A 143 8.42 -10.51 -16.79
N ASP A 144 9.47 -9.71 -16.91
CA ASP A 144 9.78 -8.65 -15.93
C ASP A 144 8.74 -7.53 -15.96
N GLN A 145 8.29 -7.13 -17.15
CA GLN A 145 7.22 -6.14 -17.33
C GLN A 145 5.89 -6.63 -16.77
N VAL A 146 5.55 -7.90 -17.01
CA VAL A 146 4.35 -8.51 -16.44
C VAL A 146 4.45 -8.57 -14.91
N CYS A 147 5.62 -8.90 -14.34
CA CYS A 147 5.84 -8.82 -12.90
C CYS A 147 5.74 -7.39 -12.34
N ALA A 148 6.07 -6.38 -13.13
CA ALA A 148 6.02 -4.99 -12.69
C ALA A 148 4.58 -4.47 -12.51
N VAL A 149 3.57 -5.07 -13.14
CA VAL A 149 2.17 -4.64 -12.99
C VAL A 149 1.61 -5.08 -11.64
N ALA A 150 1.28 -4.12 -10.78
CA ALA A 150 0.73 -4.42 -9.46
C ALA A 150 -0.71 -4.98 -9.54
N PRO A 151 -1.13 -5.92 -8.66
CA PRO A 151 -2.48 -6.46 -8.66
C PRO A 151 -3.57 -5.37 -8.56
N VAL A 152 -3.36 -4.35 -7.72
CA VAL A 152 -4.28 -3.20 -7.61
C VAL A 152 -4.46 -2.45 -8.93
N THR A 153 -3.46 -2.43 -9.81
CA THR A 153 -3.53 -1.82 -11.15
C THR A 153 -4.46 -2.63 -12.05
N VAL A 154 -4.28 -3.95 -12.06
CA VAL A 154 -5.13 -4.88 -12.81
C VAL A 154 -6.60 -4.76 -12.38
N MET A 155 -6.83 -4.70 -11.07
CA MET A 155 -8.18 -4.66 -10.51
C MET A 155 -8.85 -3.30 -10.69
N ASN A 156 -8.13 -2.20 -10.41
CA ASN A 156 -8.76 -0.89 -10.28
C ASN A 156 -8.62 0.00 -11.53
N VAL A 157 -7.57 -0.19 -12.34
CA VAL A 157 -7.20 0.78 -13.40
C VAL A 157 -7.40 0.23 -14.80
N LEU A 158 -7.03 -1.04 -15.05
CA LEU A 158 -7.20 -1.63 -16.39
C LEU A 158 -8.69 -1.71 -16.77
N SER A 159 -8.99 -1.39 -18.04
CA SER A 159 -10.28 -1.70 -18.63
C SER A 159 -10.44 -3.22 -18.79
N ASP A 160 -11.67 -3.72 -18.99
CA ASP A 160 -11.89 -5.15 -19.20
C ASP A 160 -11.07 -5.69 -20.40
N GLN A 161 -10.99 -4.92 -21.49
CA GLN A 161 -10.18 -5.28 -22.66
C GLN A 161 -8.68 -5.35 -22.33
N ALA A 162 -8.12 -4.32 -21.68
CA ALA A 162 -6.72 -4.29 -21.29
C ALA A 162 -6.38 -5.38 -20.27
N ARG A 163 -7.30 -5.65 -19.34
CA ARG A 163 -7.19 -6.72 -18.35
C ARG A 163 -7.15 -8.09 -19.02
N ILE A 164 -8.05 -8.37 -19.96
CA ILE A 164 -8.04 -9.64 -20.70
C ILE A 164 -6.74 -9.81 -21.50
N ALA A 165 -6.28 -8.77 -22.17
CA ALA A 165 -5.01 -8.80 -22.92
C ALA A 165 -3.82 -9.09 -22.00
N TYR A 166 -3.73 -8.38 -20.86
CA TYR A 166 -2.70 -8.60 -19.85
C TYR A 166 -2.75 -10.02 -19.26
N LEU A 167 -3.93 -10.51 -18.86
CA LEU A 167 -4.09 -11.84 -18.28
C LEU A 167 -3.79 -12.96 -19.29
N SER A 168 -4.13 -12.76 -20.56
CA SER A 168 -3.77 -13.69 -21.64
C SER A 168 -2.26 -13.79 -21.77
N ARG A 169 -1.56 -12.65 -21.71
CA ARG A 169 -0.10 -12.63 -21.69
C ARG A 169 0.50 -13.34 -20.48
N CYS A 170 -0.08 -13.15 -19.29
CA CYS A 170 0.35 -13.87 -18.08
C CYS A 170 0.23 -15.39 -18.27
N ALA A 171 -0.87 -15.84 -18.85
CA ALA A 171 -1.12 -17.25 -19.10
C ALA A 171 -0.15 -17.84 -20.14
N GLU A 172 0.09 -17.14 -21.25
CA GLU A 172 1.06 -17.52 -22.29
C GLU A 172 2.48 -17.67 -21.73
N LEU A 173 2.90 -16.74 -20.88
CA LEU A 173 4.22 -16.79 -20.24
C LEU A 173 4.30 -17.81 -19.09
N GLY A 174 3.17 -18.38 -18.68
CA GLY A 174 3.08 -19.25 -17.51
C GLY A 174 3.53 -18.54 -16.23
N MET A 175 3.09 -17.29 -16.03
CA MET A 175 3.50 -16.50 -14.87
C MET A 175 3.09 -17.19 -13.56
N GLY A 176 4.03 -17.29 -12.62
CA GLY A 176 3.81 -18.02 -11.37
C GLY A 176 4.01 -19.54 -11.47
N LEU A 177 4.28 -20.09 -12.66
CA LEU A 177 4.38 -21.53 -12.90
C LEU A 177 5.71 -21.94 -13.58
N PRO A 178 6.25 -23.14 -13.26
CA PRO A 178 5.84 -23.99 -12.15
C PRO A 178 6.23 -23.32 -10.82
N ALA A 179 5.41 -23.51 -9.77
CA ALA A 179 5.57 -22.79 -8.50
C ALA A 179 6.97 -22.99 -7.88
N ARG A 180 7.53 -24.20 -8.04
CA ARG A 180 8.83 -24.61 -7.44
C ARG A 180 10.04 -23.90 -8.02
N MET A 181 9.90 -23.35 -9.23
CA MET A 181 10.96 -22.62 -9.92
C MET A 181 10.72 -21.11 -9.90
N THR A 182 9.62 -20.68 -9.28
CA THR A 182 9.22 -19.28 -9.23
C THR A 182 9.68 -18.65 -7.92
N ARG A 183 10.22 -17.44 -8.00
CA ARG A 183 10.59 -16.68 -6.79
C ARG A 183 9.35 -16.49 -5.89
N PRO A 184 9.44 -16.70 -4.57
CA PRO A 184 8.28 -16.63 -3.67
C PRO A 184 7.50 -15.32 -3.74
N ALA A 185 8.18 -14.18 -3.93
CA ALA A 185 7.51 -12.88 -4.08
C ALA A 185 6.65 -12.80 -5.34
N VAL A 186 7.15 -13.34 -6.46
CA VAL A 186 6.43 -13.37 -7.75
C VAL A 186 5.23 -14.31 -7.65
N LEU A 187 5.43 -15.51 -7.10
CA LEU A 187 4.34 -16.46 -6.86
C LEU A 187 3.24 -15.85 -5.99
N ARG A 188 3.59 -15.20 -4.88
CA ARG A 188 2.64 -14.49 -4.00
C ARG A 188 1.87 -13.39 -4.72
N GLN A 189 2.51 -12.61 -5.59
CA GLN A 189 1.84 -11.56 -6.36
C GLN A 189 0.78 -12.13 -7.32
N PHE A 190 1.11 -13.19 -8.07
CA PHE A 190 0.15 -13.78 -9.00
C PHE A 190 -0.95 -14.57 -8.27
N ARG A 191 -0.64 -15.20 -7.14
CA ARG A 191 -1.67 -15.83 -6.29
C ARG A 191 -2.62 -14.79 -5.69
N LEU A 192 -2.10 -13.62 -5.28
CA LEU A 192 -2.94 -12.49 -4.88
C LEU A 192 -3.84 -12.02 -6.02
N LEU A 193 -3.31 -11.92 -7.23
CA LEU A 193 -4.10 -11.56 -8.40
C LEU A 193 -5.19 -12.60 -8.69
N GLU A 194 -4.89 -13.89 -8.63
CA GLU A 194 -5.88 -14.96 -8.78
C GLU A 194 -7.01 -14.83 -7.75
N ASP A 195 -6.67 -14.65 -6.47
CA ASP A 195 -7.65 -14.49 -5.41
C ASP A 195 -8.54 -13.25 -5.62
N CYS A 196 -7.95 -12.14 -6.05
CA CYS A 196 -8.69 -10.93 -6.42
C CYS A 196 -9.66 -11.17 -7.58
N LEU A 197 -9.19 -11.86 -8.63
CA LEU A 197 -10.00 -12.19 -9.79
C LEU A 197 -11.12 -13.17 -9.47
N ARG A 198 -10.94 -14.05 -8.49
CA ARG A 198 -11.94 -15.04 -8.09
C ARG A 198 -12.98 -14.50 -7.11
N LEU A 199 -12.55 -13.67 -6.15
CA LEU A 199 -13.38 -13.22 -5.03
C LEU A 199 -14.00 -11.85 -5.22
N ASP A 200 -13.36 -10.96 -6.00
CA ASP A 200 -13.77 -9.55 -6.11
C ASP A 200 -14.11 -9.14 -7.55
N TYR A 201 -13.74 -9.94 -8.55
CA TYR A 201 -14.05 -9.66 -9.96
C TYR A 201 -14.83 -10.81 -10.60
N HIS A 202 -15.80 -10.47 -11.44
CA HIS A 202 -16.59 -11.44 -12.21
C HIS A 202 -16.61 -10.99 -13.67
N PRO A 203 -15.50 -11.23 -14.40
CA PRO A 203 -15.47 -10.92 -15.83
C PRO A 203 -16.57 -11.70 -16.54
N THR A 204 -17.27 -11.05 -17.47
CA THR A 204 -18.36 -11.66 -18.24
C THR A 204 -17.92 -12.86 -19.08
N SER A 205 -16.63 -12.95 -19.45
CA SER A 205 -15.96 -14.20 -19.83
C SER A 205 -14.45 -14.01 -19.88
N LEU A 206 -13.67 -14.92 -19.25
CA LEU A 206 -12.22 -15.00 -19.46
C LEU A 206 -11.91 -16.02 -20.54
N PRO A 207 -10.87 -15.82 -21.37
CA PRO A 207 -10.41 -16.85 -22.29
C PRO A 207 -10.07 -18.16 -21.56
N ASN A 208 -10.36 -19.32 -22.18
CA ASN A 208 -10.12 -20.64 -21.57
C ASN A 208 -8.66 -20.84 -21.13
N VAL A 209 -7.71 -20.31 -21.90
CA VAL A 209 -6.28 -20.37 -21.55
C VAL A 209 -5.98 -19.66 -20.23
N VAL A 210 -6.65 -18.53 -19.97
CA VAL A 210 -6.52 -17.79 -18.71
C VAL A 210 -7.18 -18.56 -17.56
N GLN A 211 -8.36 -19.13 -17.78
CA GLN A 211 -9.04 -19.93 -16.76
C GLN A 211 -8.21 -21.15 -16.34
N LEU A 212 -7.63 -21.87 -17.30
CA LEU A 212 -6.76 -23.01 -17.04
C LEU A 212 -5.49 -22.59 -16.31
N TRP A 213 -4.86 -21.49 -16.72
CA TRP A 213 -3.69 -20.94 -16.03
C TRP A 213 -3.98 -20.58 -14.57
N LEU A 214 -5.10 -19.89 -14.30
CA LEU A 214 -5.51 -19.53 -12.93
C LEU A 214 -5.79 -20.78 -12.08
N ALA A 215 -6.45 -21.80 -12.65
CA ALA A 215 -6.69 -23.06 -11.96
C ALA A 215 -5.38 -23.78 -11.58
N ASN A 216 -4.41 -23.83 -12.51
CA ASN A 216 -3.10 -24.43 -12.25
C ASN A 216 -2.29 -23.63 -11.23
N LEU A 217 -2.32 -22.30 -11.32
CA LEU A 217 -1.65 -21.41 -10.38
C LEU A 217 -2.15 -21.65 -8.95
N LYS A 218 -3.47 -21.73 -8.77
CA LYS A 218 -4.07 -22.06 -7.48
C LYS A 218 -3.63 -23.44 -6.98
N ALA A 219 -3.79 -24.48 -7.82
CA ALA A 219 -3.48 -25.85 -7.44
C ALA A 219 -2.00 -26.04 -7.05
N GLU A 220 -1.06 -25.50 -7.84
CA GLU A 220 0.37 -25.61 -7.53
C GLU A 220 0.77 -24.78 -6.33
N ALA A 221 0.20 -23.59 -6.15
CA ALA A 221 0.57 -22.74 -5.04
C ALA A 221 0.02 -23.25 -3.70
N ASP A 222 -1.19 -23.83 -3.70
CA ASP A 222 -1.73 -24.51 -2.51
C ASP A 222 -0.90 -25.76 -2.13
N ALA A 223 -0.35 -26.47 -3.13
CA ALA A 223 0.51 -27.63 -2.90
C ALA A 223 1.92 -27.26 -2.40
N GLN A 224 2.38 -26.03 -2.65
CA GLN A 224 3.72 -25.54 -2.28
C GLN A 224 3.70 -24.50 -1.16
N ASP A 225 2.58 -24.36 -0.46
CA ASP A 225 2.43 -23.43 0.65
C ASP A 225 3.19 -23.94 1.88
N VAL A 226 4.53 -23.95 1.78
CA VAL A 226 5.43 -24.11 2.92
C VAL A 226 5.49 -22.76 3.61
N ILE A 227 4.59 -22.58 4.55
CA ILE A 227 4.42 -21.33 5.28
C ILE A 227 5.55 -21.22 6.30
N GLU A 228 6.42 -20.23 6.12
CA GLU A 228 7.21 -19.70 7.23
C GLU A 228 6.33 -18.73 8.01
N PRO A 229 5.95 -19.02 9.27
CA PRO A 229 5.14 -18.10 10.05
C PRO A 229 5.88 -16.77 10.19
N VAL A 230 5.23 -15.70 9.74
CA VAL A 230 5.73 -14.36 10.00
C VAL A 230 5.58 -14.13 11.51
N PRO A 231 6.67 -13.79 12.22
CA PRO A 231 6.57 -13.52 13.64
C PRO A 231 5.68 -12.29 13.87
N LEU A 232 5.02 -12.28 15.02
CA LEU A 232 4.29 -11.11 15.47
C LEU A 232 5.25 -9.93 15.61
N THR A 233 4.79 -8.74 15.24
CA THR A 233 5.45 -7.50 15.58
C THR A 233 5.37 -7.25 17.09
N GLN A 234 6.26 -6.42 17.63
CA GLN A 234 6.25 -6.07 19.05
C GLN A 234 4.88 -5.54 19.53
N THR A 235 4.19 -4.76 18.68
CA THR A 235 2.83 -4.28 18.96
C THR A 235 1.82 -5.43 19.03
N GLU A 236 1.89 -6.37 18.07
CA GLU A 236 1.00 -7.53 18.04
C GLU A 236 1.25 -8.48 19.21
N GLU A 237 2.51 -8.67 19.63
CA GLU A 237 2.86 -9.46 20.82
C GLU A 237 2.26 -8.86 22.10
N ASP A 238 2.32 -7.54 22.27
CA ASP A 238 1.73 -6.88 23.42
C ASP A 238 0.20 -6.92 23.38
N ILE A 239 -0.43 -6.76 22.21
CA ILE A 239 -1.87 -6.96 22.05
C ILE A 239 -2.27 -8.40 22.38
N PHE A 240 -1.51 -9.38 21.89
CA PHE A 240 -1.73 -10.79 22.19
C PHE A 240 -1.67 -11.07 23.69
N ARG A 241 -0.68 -10.50 24.39
CA ARG A 241 -0.55 -10.58 25.84
C ARG A 241 -1.79 -10.01 26.54
N VAL A 242 -2.20 -8.78 26.22
CA VAL A 242 -3.36 -8.13 26.86
C VAL A 242 -4.65 -8.90 26.60
N LEU A 243 -4.89 -9.34 25.36
CA LEU A 243 -6.08 -10.14 25.02
C LEU A 243 -6.16 -11.43 25.85
N ARG A 244 -5.03 -12.10 26.09
CA ARG A 244 -4.98 -13.36 26.82
C ARG A 244 -5.04 -13.17 28.33
N GLU A 245 -4.25 -12.23 28.86
CA GLU A 245 -4.02 -12.08 30.31
C GLU A 245 -5.05 -11.18 30.99
N GLU A 246 -5.51 -10.11 30.31
CA GLU A 246 -6.40 -9.10 30.91
C GLU A 246 -7.87 -9.27 30.51
N LEU A 247 -8.11 -9.92 29.36
CA LEU A 247 -9.45 -10.10 28.78
C LEU A 247 -9.91 -11.56 28.67
N ASP A 248 -9.03 -12.52 28.96
CA ASP A 248 -9.30 -13.97 28.85
C ASP A 248 -9.91 -14.37 27.48
N VAL A 249 -9.46 -13.71 26.40
CA VAL A 249 -9.90 -14.00 25.05
C VAL A 249 -9.01 -15.09 24.45
N ALA A 250 -9.65 -16.14 23.93
CA ALA A 250 -8.95 -17.17 23.15
C ALA A 250 -8.49 -16.58 21.80
N VAL A 251 -7.18 -16.34 21.68
CA VAL A 251 -6.55 -15.82 20.46
C VAL A 251 -5.58 -16.85 19.89
N ALA A 252 -5.70 -17.15 18.61
CA ALA A 252 -4.64 -17.82 17.86
C ALA A 252 -3.66 -16.75 17.33
N PRO A 253 -2.36 -16.80 17.69
CA PRO A 253 -1.42 -15.75 17.35
C PRO A 253 -1.23 -15.62 15.84
N VAL A 254 -1.16 -16.75 15.12
CA VAL A 254 -1.01 -16.79 13.66
C VAL A 254 -1.91 -17.90 13.09
N LEU A 255 -2.61 -17.59 12.01
CA LEU A 255 -3.37 -18.54 11.19
C LEU A 255 -3.10 -18.24 9.72
N GLN A 256 -2.87 -19.28 8.91
CA GLN A 256 -2.82 -19.11 7.47
C GLN A 256 -4.18 -19.40 6.85
N ASP A 257 -4.65 -18.48 6.00
CA ASP A 257 -5.80 -18.69 5.13
C ASP A 257 -5.39 -18.36 3.68
N GLY A 258 -5.02 -19.39 2.90
CA GLY A 258 -4.52 -19.23 1.53
C GLY A 258 -3.28 -18.33 1.47
N ILE A 259 -3.33 -17.20 0.75
CA ILE A 259 -2.23 -16.23 0.69
C ILE A 259 -2.10 -15.32 1.91
N LEU A 260 -3.14 -15.30 2.76
CA LEU A 260 -3.24 -14.35 3.85
C LEU A 260 -2.70 -15.00 5.11
N THR A 261 -1.60 -14.47 5.62
CA THR A 261 -1.20 -14.68 7.00
C THR A 261 -2.03 -13.77 7.88
N LEU A 262 -2.80 -14.36 8.79
CA LEU A 262 -3.67 -13.69 9.73
C LEU A 262 -3.01 -13.71 11.09
N HIS A 263 -2.89 -12.56 11.73
CA HIS A 263 -2.42 -12.45 13.10
C HIS A 263 -3.60 -12.19 14.02
N LEU A 264 -3.49 -12.61 15.28
CA LEU A 264 -4.46 -12.29 16.34
C LEU A 264 -5.90 -12.71 15.97
N VAL A 265 -6.09 -14.00 15.70
CA VAL A 265 -7.38 -14.56 15.27
C VAL A 265 -8.23 -14.98 16.46
N MET A 266 -9.48 -14.52 16.49
CA MET A 266 -10.47 -14.75 17.56
C MET A 266 -11.74 -15.35 16.95
N GLY A 267 -11.82 -16.67 16.89
CA GLY A 267 -12.90 -17.37 16.19
C GLY A 267 -12.95 -16.98 14.71
N LYS A 268 -14.00 -16.25 14.29
CA LYS A 268 -14.17 -15.75 12.89
C LYS A 268 -13.78 -14.27 12.72
N ALA A 269 -13.13 -13.69 13.72
CA ALA A 269 -12.60 -12.33 13.66
C ALA A 269 -11.07 -12.35 13.58
N VAL A 270 -10.52 -11.35 12.89
CA VAL A 270 -9.07 -11.10 12.80
C VAL A 270 -8.81 -9.66 13.20
N LEU A 271 -7.80 -9.43 14.03
CA LEU A 271 -7.38 -8.10 14.44
C LEU A 271 -6.16 -7.66 13.63
N GLU A 272 -6.35 -6.70 12.73
CA GLU A 272 -5.26 -6.10 11.97
C GLU A 272 -4.65 -4.91 12.71
N VAL A 273 -3.34 -4.98 12.94
CA VAL A 273 -2.56 -3.86 13.47
C VAL A 273 -2.10 -2.99 12.30
N LEU A 274 -2.58 -1.75 12.25
CA LEU A 274 -2.32 -0.83 11.16
C LEU A 274 -1.13 0.07 11.49
N ASP A 275 -0.13 0.07 10.60
CA ASP A 275 1.04 0.93 10.67
C ASP A 275 0.75 2.27 9.98
N SER A 276 1.09 3.37 10.64
CA SER A 276 0.76 4.68 10.12
C SER A 276 1.43 4.94 8.78
N HIS A 277 2.67 4.49 8.59
CA HIS A 277 3.38 4.67 7.33
C HIS A 277 2.88 3.72 6.23
N ALA A 278 2.73 2.42 6.51
CA ALA A 278 2.41 1.40 5.51
C ALA A 278 0.93 1.41 5.11
N ASP A 279 0.02 1.64 6.04
CA ASP A 279 -1.42 1.41 5.81
C ASP A 279 -2.20 2.66 5.49
N TYR A 280 -1.66 3.85 5.76
CA TYR A 280 -2.37 5.10 5.54
C TYR A 280 -1.69 6.02 4.53
N TYR A 281 -2.49 6.73 3.75
CA TYR A 281 -2.03 7.83 2.93
C TYR A 281 -1.59 9.03 3.76
N VAL A 282 -0.68 9.81 3.21
CA VAL A 282 -0.42 11.20 3.60
C VAL A 282 -1.31 12.08 2.72
N THR A 283 -2.18 12.87 3.34
CA THR A 283 -3.17 13.71 2.64
C THR A 283 -3.18 15.13 3.23
N PRO A 284 -3.00 16.18 2.42
CA PRO A 284 -2.98 17.57 2.90
C PRO A 284 -4.36 18.13 3.28
N ALA A 285 -5.46 17.55 2.79
CA ALA A 285 -6.75 18.25 2.71
C ALA A 285 -7.88 17.71 3.61
N MET A 286 -7.64 16.69 4.43
CA MET A 286 -8.73 15.91 5.05
C MET A 286 -8.86 16.07 6.57
N GLY A 287 -8.49 17.22 7.14
CA GLY A 287 -8.81 17.57 8.53
C GLY A 287 -8.45 16.50 9.58
N GLY A 288 -7.36 15.75 9.36
CA GLY A 288 -6.92 14.67 10.24
C GLY A 288 -7.52 13.28 9.95
N GLN A 289 -8.42 13.12 8.96
CA GLN A 289 -8.90 11.80 8.55
C GLN A 289 -7.77 10.98 7.90
N ARG A 290 -7.49 9.84 8.52
CA ARG A 290 -6.56 8.84 7.97
C ARG A 290 -7.30 7.98 6.95
N LEU A 291 -6.79 7.94 5.72
CA LEU A 291 -7.35 7.13 4.64
C LEU A 291 -6.46 5.92 4.39
N LEU A 292 -7.04 4.73 4.40
CA LEU A 292 -6.32 3.49 4.11
C LEU A 292 -5.80 3.46 2.67
N ARG A 293 -4.60 2.89 2.50
CA ARG A 293 -4.00 2.67 1.18
C ARG A 293 -4.75 1.61 0.39
N ALA A 294 -4.60 1.67 -0.94
CA ALA A 294 -5.26 0.75 -1.87
C ALA A 294 -5.00 -0.72 -1.54
N GLU A 295 -3.76 -1.05 -1.17
CA GLU A 295 -3.32 -2.40 -0.85
C GLU A 295 -3.95 -2.90 0.47
N THR A 296 -3.96 -2.08 1.52
CA THR A 296 -4.63 -2.39 2.80
C THR A 296 -6.14 -2.56 2.60
N LYS A 297 -6.79 -1.68 1.84
CA LYS A 297 -8.20 -1.83 1.48
C LYS A 297 -8.47 -3.12 0.70
N LEU A 298 -7.60 -3.47 -0.25
CA LEU A 298 -7.73 -4.71 -1.02
C LEU A 298 -7.64 -5.92 -0.09
N ARG A 299 -6.65 -5.96 0.81
CA ARG A 299 -6.50 -7.02 1.81
C ARG A 299 -7.75 -7.16 2.67
N GLN A 300 -8.28 -6.06 3.22
CA GLN A 300 -9.49 -6.07 4.03
C GLN A 300 -10.71 -6.57 3.27
N ARG A 301 -10.86 -6.18 1.99
CA ARG A 301 -11.93 -6.72 1.14
C ARG A 301 -11.78 -8.23 0.94
N LEU A 302 -10.58 -8.73 0.68
CA LEU A 302 -10.34 -10.17 0.50
C LEU A 302 -10.66 -10.97 1.77
N LEU A 303 -10.26 -10.46 2.94
CA LEU A 303 -10.62 -11.05 4.23
C LEU A 303 -12.14 -11.14 4.40
N TRP A 304 -12.84 -10.04 4.12
CA TRP A 304 -14.29 -10.00 4.21
C TRP A 304 -14.97 -10.95 3.23
N ARG A 305 -14.48 -11.05 1.99
CA ARG A 305 -14.96 -12.02 0.98
C ARG A 305 -14.74 -13.48 1.39
N ARG A 306 -13.68 -13.74 2.16
CA ARG A 306 -13.38 -15.05 2.79
C ARG A 306 -14.20 -15.28 4.07
N GLY A 307 -15.01 -14.31 4.48
CA GLY A 307 -15.95 -14.43 5.59
C GLY A 307 -15.38 -14.00 6.94
N TRP A 308 -14.20 -13.40 6.98
CA TRP A 308 -13.59 -12.87 8.20
C TRP A 308 -14.24 -11.55 8.62
N ARG A 309 -14.48 -11.39 9.92
CA ARG A 309 -14.76 -10.08 10.52
C ARG A 309 -13.43 -9.39 10.80
N VAL A 310 -13.14 -8.32 10.08
CA VAL A 310 -11.91 -7.56 10.27
C VAL A 310 -12.12 -6.50 11.36
N LEU A 311 -11.26 -6.54 12.37
CA LEU A 311 -11.10 -5.52 13.40
C LEU A 311 -9.76 -4.83 13.17
N SER A 312 -9.62 -3.57 13.59
CA SER A 312 -8.39 -2.82 13.35
C SER A 312 -7.97 -2.01 14.57
N VAL A 313 -6.67 -1.96 14.80
CA VAL A 313 -6.03 -1.14 15.85
C VAL A 313 -4.85 -0.39 15.23
N ASP A 314 -4.79 0.92 15.43
CA ASP A 314 -3.63 1.72 15.01
C ASP A 314 -2.44 1.46 15.93
N SER A 315 -1.30 1.02 15.37
CA SER A 315 -0.08 0.74 16.14
C SER A 315 0.44 1.99 16.87
N ASP A 316 0.36 3.16 16.23
CA ASP A 316 0.78 4.44 16.83
C ASP A 316 -0.12 4.89 17.98
N GLU A 317 -1.40 4.48 17.99
CA GLU A 317 -2.30 4.78 19.09
C GLU A 317 -2.08 3.80 20.23
N TRP A 318 -1.92 2.51 19.91
CA TRP A 318 -1.60 1.46 20.87
C TRP A 318 -0.34 1.77 21.67
N THR A 319 0.75 2.11 20.99
CA THR A 319 2.06 2.36 21.62
C THR A 319 2.09 3.61 22.51
N LYS A 320 1.08 4.49 22.43
CA LYS A 320 0.93 5.63 23.35
C LYS A 320 0.25 5.24 24.66
N LEU A 321 -0.44 4.11 24.71
CA LEU A 321 -1.08 3.60 25.91
C LEU A 321 -0.03 2.94 26.80
N THR A 322 0.28 3.58 27.92
CA THR A 322 1.30 3.10 28.87
C THR A 322 0.74 2.10 29.88
N ASP A 323 -0.57 2.09 30.10
CA ASP A 323 -1.25 1.27 31.10
C ASP A 323 -2.15 0.22 30.41
N ASP A 324 -2.14 -0.99 30.95
CA ASP A 324 -2.93 -2.12 30.47
C ASP A 324 -4.44 -1.89 30.65
N MET A 325 -4.86 -1.08 31.63
CA MET A 325 -6.26 -0.70 31.80
C MET A 325 -6.78 0.04 30.56
N TYR A 326 -6.05 1.02 30.03
CA TYR A 326 -6.46 1.76 28.82
C TYR A 326 -6.37 0.90 27.56
N LYS A 327 -5.40 -0.01 27.48
CA LYS A 327 -5.29 -0.98 26.38
C LYS A 327 -6.48 -1.94 26.37
N LYS A 328 -6.89 -2.40 27.55
CA LYS A 328 -8.08 -3.22 27.74
C LYS A 328 -9.34 -2.49 27.27
N ASP A 329 -9.57 -1.26 27.74
CA ASP A 329 -10.72 -0.46 27.33
C ASP A 329 -10.78 -0.27 25.80
N LEU A 330 -9.64 -0.02 25.17
CA LEU A 330 -9.55 0.09 23.71
C LEU A 330 -9.93 -1.22 23.01
N LEU A 331 -9.39 -2.36 23.47
CA LEU A 331 -9.70 -3.67 22.89
C LEU A 331 -11.16 -4.05 23.09
N GLU A 332 -11.74 -3.80 24.27
CA GLU A 332 -13.16 -4.02 24.51
C GLU A 332 -14.02 -3.17 23.57
N ALA A 333 -13.66 -1.89 23.37
CA ALA A 333 -14.34 -1.03 22.42
C ALA A 333 -14.24 -1.57 20.97
N VAL A 334 -13.09 -2.11 20.57
CA VAL A 334 -12.90 -2.71 19.23
C VAL A 334 -13.66 -4.02 19.06
N LEU A 335 -13.71 -4.87 20.10
CA LEU A 335 -14.38 -6.17 20.06
C LEU A 335 -15.91 -6.01 20.03
N HIS A 336 -16.45 -5.12 20.85
CA HIS A 336 -17.90 -4.86 20.99
C HIS A 336 -18.42 -3.86 19.96
N GLY A 337 -17.58 -2.90 19.55
CA GLY A 337 -17.86 -1.97 18.47
C GLY A 337 -17.79 -2.69 17.13
N GLY A 338 -18.94 -3.12 16.61
CA GLY A 338 -19.04 -3.64 15.24
C GLY A 338 -18.32 -2.71 14.24
N GLY A 339 -17.46 -3.29 13.42
CA GLY A 339 -16.49 -2.61 12.54
C GLY A 339 -17.02 -1.31 11.92
N GLY A 340 -16.46 -0.20 12.36
CA GLY A 340 -16.82 1.12 11.88
C GLY A 340 -16.15 2.17 12.74
N SER A 341 -14.97 2.61 12.30
CA SER A 341 -14.24 3.79 12.79
C SER A 341 -15.16 4.85 13.41
N ARG A 342 -15.32 4.84 14.73
CA ARG A 342 -15.93 5.92 15.49
C ARG A 342 -15.14 6.18 16.77
N ARG A 343 -14.48 7.35 16.72
CA ARG A 343 -14.04 8.21 17.83
C ARG A 343 -13.29 7.51 18.96
N ALA A 344 -11.98 7.72 18.96
CA ALA A 344 -11.17 7.66 20.18
C ALA A 344 -11.88 8.38 21.34
N PRO A 345 -11.80 7.86 22.57
CA PRO A 345 -12.32 8.55 23.74
C PRO A 345 -11.63 9.91 23.87
N GLN A 346 -12.44 10.98 23.90
CA GLN A 346 -11.96 12.29 24.31
C GLN A 346 -11.46 12.16 25.75
N HIS A 347 -10.17 12.41 25.98
CA HIS A 347 -9.65 12.62 27.33
C HIS A 347 -10.47 13.73 28.02
N PRO A 348 -11.10 13.47 29.18
CA PRO A 348 -11.69 14.53 29.98
C PRO A 348 -10.57 15.16 30.81
N GLY A 349 -10.03 16.29 30.35
CA GLY A 349 -8.89 16.90 31.03
C GLY A 349 -8.51 18.27 30.51
N ALA A 350 -9.42 19.24 30.60
CA ALA A 350 -9.09 20.67 30.76
C ALA A 350 -10.39 21.42 31.10
N GLY A 351 -10.78 21.37 32.37
CA GLY A 351 -11.71 22.36 32.91
C GLY A 351 -11.05 23.72 32.89
N TYR A 352 -11.50 24.60 32.01
CA TYR A 352 -11.27 26.03 32.17
C TYR A 352 -12.39 26.57 33.05
N ASP A 353 -12.10 26.69 34.33
CA ASP A 353 -12.80 27.63 35.21
C ASP A 353 -12.54 29.05 34.70
N GLN A 354 -13.60 29.72 34.25
CA GLN A 354 -13.64 31.18 34.22
C GLN A 354 -14.30 31.66 35.51
N PRO A 355 -13.74 32.68 36.15
CA PRO A 355 -14.57 33.67 36.79
C PRO A 355 -14.23 35.10 36.32
N HIS A 356 -15.30 35.76 35.88
CA HIS A 356 -15.60 37.21 35.86
C HIS A 356 -14.62 38.20 35.22
#